data_AF-A0A3D4BK35-F1
#
_entry.id   AF-A0A3D4BK35-F1
#
_cell.length_a   1.000
_cell.length_b   1.000
_cell.length_c   1.000
_cell.angle_alpha   90.00
_cell.angle_beta   90.00
_cell.angle_gamma   90.00
#
_symmetry.space_group_name_H-M   'P 1'
#
loop_
_entity.id
_entity.type
_entity.pdbx_description
1 polymer ?
#
loop_
_entity_poly.entity_id
_entity_poly.type
_entity_poly.pdbx_seq_one_letter_code
_entity_poly.pdbx_strand_id
1 'polypeptide(L)' 'MNRFFYFKVTFLSITAGLFAGILVYGLFDIDFSDSEALTQLLLKSFVTAVGTGLILGILNMFFKIGNFQKKENS' A
#
# COMPACT_ATOMS: atom_id res chain seq x y z
N MET A 1 -1.31 14.85 16.87
CA MET A 1 -1.49 14.14 15.57
C MET A 1 -2.95 14.13 15.16
N ASN A 2 -3.29 14.59 13.94
CA ASN A 2 -4.64 14.44 13.37
C ASN A 2 -4.89 12.96 12.97
N ARG A 3 -6.13 12.47 13.06
CA ARG A 3 -6.51 11.10 12.62
C ARG A 3 -6.10 10.83 11.17
N PHE A 4 -6.22 11.86 10.33
CA PHE A 4 -5.81 11.81 8.93
C PHE A 4 -4.30 11.57 8.72
N PHE A 5 -3.46 11.89 9.72
CA PHE A 5 -2.03 11.55 9.65
C PHE A 5 -1.82 10.03 9.70
N TYR A 6 -2.51 9.33 10.61
CA TYR A 6 -2.44 7.87 10.72
C TYR A 6 -2.94 7.18 9.45
N PHE A 7 -4.02 7.71 8.85
CA PHE A 7 -4.49 7.28 7.55
C PHE A 7 -3.39 7.39 6.50
N LYS A 8 -2.82 8.59 6.32
CA LYS A 8 -1.85 8.87 5.24
C LYS A 8 -0.61 8.00 5.35
N VAL A 9 -0.04 7.86 6.55
CA VAL A 9 1.17 7.07 6.76
C VAL A 9 0.91 5.61 6.38
N THR A 10 -0.14 5.00 6.91
CA THR A 10 -0.45 3.60 6.60
C THR A 10 -0.87 3.41 5.15
N PHE A 11 -1.73 4.28 4.62
CA PHE A 11 -2.18 4.22 3.24
C PHE A 11 -0.99 4.25 2.27
N LEU A 12 -0.09 5.24 2.42
CA LEU A 12 1.05 5.39 1.51
C LEU A 12 2.04 4.24 1.64
N SER A 13 2.40 3.84 2.86
CA SER A 13 3.35 2.74 3.08
C SER A 13 2.84 1.41 2.55
N ILE A 14 1.58 1.07 2.84
CA ILE A 14 0.97 -0.20 2.39
C ILE A 14 0.75 -0.19 0.89
N THR A 15 0.21 0.90 0.33
CA THR A 15 -0.02 1.00 -1.11
C THR A 15 1.29 0.91 -1.89
N ALA A 16 2.31 1.68 -1.51
CA ALA A 16 3.60 1.65 -2.20
C ALA A 16 4.27 0.28 -2.10
N GLY A 17 4.27 -0.33 -0.91
CA GLY A 17 4.87 -1.64 -0.67
C GLY A 17 4.18 -2.76 -1.46
N LEU A 18 2.85 -2.83 -1.41
CA LEU A 18 2.09 -3.83 -2.16
C LEU A 18 2.19 -3.62 -3.66
N PHE A 19 2.12 -2.37 -4.12
CA PHE A 19 2.25 -2.06 -5.55
C PHE A 19 3.61 -2.52 -6.08
N ALA A 20 4.70 -2.10 -5.43
CA ALA A 20 6.05 -2.51 -5.82
C ALA A 20 6.23 -4.03 -5.74
N GLY A 21 5.74 -4.67 -4.67
CA GLY A 21 5.85 -6.12 -4.50
C GLY A 21 5.13 -6.91 -5.60
N ILE A 22 3.87 -6.58 -5.88
CA ILE A 22 3.09 -7.26 -6.92
C ILE A 22 3.65 -6.98 -8.31
N LEU A 23 4.09 -5.74 -8.56
CA LEU A 23 4.65 -5.35 -9.86
C LEU A 23 5.97 -6.06 -10.13
N VAL A 24 6.89 -6.07 -9.16
CA VAL A 24 8.18 -6.77 -9.29
C VAL A 24 7.95 -8.27 -9.44
N TYR A 25 7.13 -8.87 -8.58
CA TYR A 25 6.80 -10.30 -8.68
C TYR A 25 6.18 -10.64 -10.04
N GLY A 26 5.19 -9.86 -10.48
CA GLY A 26 4.52 -10.09 -11.74
C GLY A 26 5.41 -9.87 -12.95
N LEU A 27 6.39 -8.96 -12.91
CA LEU A 27 7.36 -8.77 -13.99
C LEU A 27 8.29 -9.99 -14.16
N PHE A 28 8.55 -10.75 -13.09
CA PHE A 28 9.32 -11.99 -13.20
C PHE A 28 8.48 -13.16 -13.73
N ASP A 29 7.16 -13.07 -13.64
CA ASP A 29 6.21 -14.13 -14.02
C ASP A 29 5.46 -13.83 -15.34
N ILE A 30 5.66 -12.65 -15.92
CA ILE A 30 4.91 -12.20 -17.09
C ILE A 30 5.37 -12.89 -18.36
N ASP A 31 4.41 -13.31 -19.17
CA ASP A 31 4.67 -13.73 -20.56
C ASP A 31 4.64 -12.50 -21.46
N PHE A 32 5.81 -12.07 -21.93
CA PHE A 32 5.96 -10.92 -22.83
C PHE A 32 5.44 -11.17 -24.25
N SER A 33 5.00 -12.40 -24.56
CA SER A 33 4.35 -12.73 -25.84
C SER A 33 2.97 -12.07 -25.97
N ASP A 34 2.33 -11.76 -24.84
CA ASP A 34 1.06 -11.03 -24.79
C ASP A 34 1.30 -9.54 -24.51
N SER A 35 0.97 -8.70 -25.47
CA SER A 35 1.12 -7.24 -25.38
C SER A 35 0.21 -6.60 -24.33
N GLU A 36 -0.86 -7.27 -23.91
CA GLU A 36 -1.77 -6.78 -22.88
C GLU A 36 -1.33 -7.14 -21.46
N ALA A 37 -0.47 -8.15 -21.30
CA ALA A 37 -0.10 -8.69 -19.99
C ALA A 37 0.52 -7.63 -19.07
N LEU A 38 1.32 -6.71 -19.62
CA LEU A 38 1.98 -5.66 -18.83
C LEU A 38 0.96 -4.63 -18.33
N THR A 39 -0.01 -4.27 -19.18
CA THR A 39 -1.09 -3.36 -18.83
C THR A 39 -1.99 -3.99 -17.76
N GLN A 40 -2.36 -5.27 -17.93
CA GLN A 40 -3.16 -5.99 -16.93
C GLN A 40 -2.43 -6.12 -15.59
N LEU A 41 -1.12 -6.38 -15.60
CA LEU A 41 -0.30 -6.45 -14.40
C LEU A 41 -0.27 -5.10 -13.67
N LEU A 42 -0.04 -3.99 -14.38
CA LEU A 42 -0.05 -2.64 -13.81
C LEU A 42 -1.41 -2.31 -13.17
N LEU A 43 -2.50 -2.63 -13.86
CA LEU A 43 -3.85 -2.34 -13.40
C LEU A 43 -4.20 -3.19 -12.17
N LYS A 44 -3.88 -4.48 -12.21
CA LYS A 44 -4.09 -5.42 -11.10
C LYS A 44 -3.29 -5.01 -9.87
N SER A 45 -2.00 -4.71 -10.04
CA SER A 45 -1.12 -4.28 -8.94
C SER A 45 -1.61 -2.96 -8.34
N PHE A 46 -2.01 -1.99 -9.16
CA PHE A 46 -2.54 -0.71 -8.70
C PHE A 46 -3.84 -0.86 -7.90
N VAL A 47 -4.83 -1.54 -8.46
CA VAL A 47 -6.15 -1.72 -7.82
C VAL A 47 -6.01 -2.49 -6.50
N THR A 48 -5.21 -3.56 -6.49
CA THR A 48 -4.97 -4.35 -5.29
C THR A 48 -4.29 -3.51 -4.21
N ALA A 49 -3.22 -2.81 -4.56
CA ALA A 49 -2.46 -1.99 -3.62
C ALA A 49 -3.28 -0.84 -3.03
N VAL A 50 -4.02 -0.10 -3.88
CA VAL A 50 -4.86 1.02 -3.45
C VAL A 50 -6.04 0.52 -2.62
N GLY A 51 -6.69 -0.56 -3.03
CA GLY A 51 -7.82 -1.14 -2.29
C GLY A 51 -7.41 -1.58 -0.88
N THR A 52 -6.34 -2.37 -0.77
CA THR A 52 -5.80 -2.81 0.53
C THR A 52 -5.28 -1.63 1.36
N GLY A 53 -4.57 -0.70 0.74
CA GLY A 53 -4.08 0.51 1.39
C GLY A 53 -5.20 1.37 1.97
N LEU A 54 -6.31 1.55 1.23
CA LEU A 54 -7.47 2.31 1.70
C LEU A 54 -8.10 1.67 2.93
N ILE A 55 -8.35 0.35 2.88
CA ILE A 55 -8.96 -0.38 4.00
C ILE A 55 -8.08 -0.26 5.24
N LEU A 56 -6.77 -0.58 5.12
CA LEU A 56 -5.85 -0.51 6.25
C LEU A 56 -5.61 0.93 6.74
N GLY A 57 -5.58 1.90 5.84
CA GLY A 57 -5.48 3.32 6.18
C GLY A 57 -6.68 3.79 7.00
N ILE A 58 -7.90 3.44 6.58
CA ILE A 58 -9.14 3.77 7.30
C ILE A 58 -9.13 3.09 8.67
N LEU A 59 -8.79 1.80 8.74
CA LEU A 59 -8.69 1.08 10.02
C LEU A 59 -7.67 1.76 10.94
N ASN A 60 -6.49 2.15 10.43
CA ASN A 60 -5.49 2.82 11.25
C ASN A 60 -5.92 4.23 11.71
N MET A 61 -6.73 4.93 10.92
CA MET A 61 -7.32 6.22 11.30
C MET A 61 -8.20 6.11 12.56
N PHE A 62 -8.95 5.01 12.70
CA PHE A 62 -9.84 4.77 13.83
C PHE A 62 -9.12 4.15 15.03
N PHE A 63 -8.28 3.14 14.78
CA PHE A 63 -7.60 2.42 15.86
C PHE A 63 -6.32 3.09 16.37
N LYS A 64 -5.74 4.03 15.62
CA LYS A 64 -4.45 4.68 15.94
C LYS A 64 -3.35 3.65 16.27
N ILE A 65 -3.30 2.55 15.53
CA ILE A 65 -2.33 1.47 15.72
C ILE A 65 -0.93 2.00 15.35
N GLY A 66 0.04 1.80 16.25
CA GLY A 66 1.41 2.30 16.04
C GLY A 66 1.66 3.71 16.59
N ASN A 67 0.99 4.12 17.67
CA ASN A 67 1.39 5.28 18.45
C ASN A 67 2.76 5.00 19.13
N PHE A 68 3.85 5.05 18.35
CA PHE A 68 5.21 5.23 18.87
C PHE A 68 5.27 6.65 19.42
N GLN A 69 4.61 6.90 20.55
CA GLN A 69 4.98 8.03 21.37
C GLN A 69 6.43 7.78 21.73
N LYS A 70 7.33 8.50 21.07
CA LYS A 70 8.64 8.80 21.60
C LYS A 70 8.36 9.29 23.01
N LYS A 71 8.63 8.46 24.02
CA LYS A 71 8.61 8.88 25.41
C LYS A 71 9.62 10.03 25.47
N GLU A 72 9.08 11.23 25.52
CA GLU A 72 9.80 12.42 25.92
C GLU A 72 10.12 12.17 27.40
N ASN A 73 11.31 11.60 27.64
CA ASN A 73 11.82 11.50 28.99
C ASN A 73 12.09 12.92 29.45
N SER A 74 11.31 13.31 30.46
CA SER A 74 11.46 14.52 31.27
C SER A 74 12.83 14.62 31.93
#